data_AF-A0A8C1GCS2-F1
#
_entry.id   AF-A0A8C1GCS2-F1
#
_cell.length_a   1.000
_cell.length_b   1.000
_cell.length_c   1.000
_cell.angle_alpha   90.00
_cell.angle_beta   90.00
_cell.angle_gamma   90.00
#
_symmetry.space_group_name_H-M   'P 1'
#
loop_
_entity.id
_entity.type
_entity.pdbx_description
1 polymer ?
#
loop_
_entity_poly.entity_id
_entity_poly.type
_entity_poly.pdbx_seq_one_letter_code
_entity_poly.pdbx_strand_id
1 'polypeptide(L)'
;MKLFFLLCILPVILGGVFTDTHVTCIYSEECMLPCTSTHLDIIHWYLDKKAVHSFFHNKDQLGHQHEDYKGRTSLLSESEIKNGNVSLLIRNISLQDEGRYKCYAADAKKNDEKYVVMSVNAPAKSVDIILKKDTVICTSSGVYPEPKVLWYSDPPATEPLNTVSQTEDHLFTVTSQLKVDVITDTYTYNCSITTKDTSYTASLKQQAASELSENEFIFECPVTKDFNYTLSLSFSDTILKYDSKTSRKEITEQWRDKVTFDPEKGTIKLSHLNQEQLGTYTCESTTAQYRYITQTTLPSRGWKIAYIIISIIAAIIIIIGAIVFVLIRRKKTKSSGSKATLNNPSELQDLSGNNGTGQTEDLLNEDQQAWI
;
A
#
# COMPACT_ATOMS: atom_id res chain seq x y z
N MET A 1 8.41 80.36 -6.64
CA MET A 1 8.36 78.96 -7.10
C MET A 1 7.30 78.26 -6.27
N LYS A 2 6.05 78.22 -6.75
CA LYS A 2 4.90 77.61 -6.05
C LYS A 2 4.82 76.14 -6.47
N LEU A 3 4.95 75.22 -5.51
CA LEU A 3 4.90 73.78 -5.71
C LEU A 3 3.42 73.35 -5.74
N PHE A 4 2.93 72.91 -6.91
CA PHE A 4 1.62 72.27 -7.06
C PHE A 4 1.73 70.82 -6.56
N PHE A 5 1.01 70.47 -5.50
CA PHE A 5 0.72 69.07 -5.18
C PHE A 5 -0.43 68.61 -6.09
N LEU A 6 -0.13 67.74 -7.06
CA LEU A 6 -1.14 66.96 -7.77
C LEU A 6 -1.70 65.89 -6.80
N LEU A 7 -2.98 66.00 -6.45
CA LEU A 7 -3.75 64.88 -5.92
C LEU A 7 -3.93 63.86 -7.05
N CYS A 8 -3.29 62.69 -6.95
CA CYS A 8 -3.72 61.49 -7.68
C CYS A 8 -4.98 60.96 -7.02
N ILE A 9 -6.15 61.36 -7.52
CA ILE A 9 -7.40 60.64 -7.31
C ILE A 9 -7.30 59.32 -8.08
N LEU A 10 -6.96 58.23 -7.38
CA LEU A 10 -7.13 56.87 -7.90
C LEU A 10 -8.63 56.64 -8.13
N PRO A 11 -9.06 56.23 -9.33
CA PRO A 11 -10.45 55.88 -9.54
C PRO A 11 -10.76 54.66 -8.67
N VAL A 12 -11.76 54.79 -7.81
CA VAL A 12 -12.40 53.69 -7.11
C VAL A 12 -13.00 52.77 -8.17
N ILE A 13 -12.32 51.67 -8.50
CA ILE A 13 -12.89 50.59 -9.30
C ILE A 13 -13.90 49.88 -8.41
N LEU A 14 -15.13 50.38 -8.36
CA LEU A 14 -16.27 49.67 -7.81
C LEU A 14 -16.77 48.66 -8.84
N GLY A 15 -15.92 47.68 -9.15
CA GLY A 15 -16.29 46.49 -9.92
C GLY A 15 -16.18 45.30 -8.99
N GLY A 16 -17.31 44.83 -8.45
CA GLY A 16 -17.34 43.59 -7.70
C GLY A 16 -16.78 42.46 -8.56
N VAL A 17 -15.68 41.87 -8.13
CA VAL A 17 -15.16 40.65 -8.76
C VAL A 17 -16.17 39.55 -8.44
N PHE A 18 -17.04 39.23 -9.39
CA PHE A 18 -17.91 38.06 -9.29
C PHE A 18 -17.03 36.83 -9.43
N THR A 19 -16.66 36.21 -8.31
CA THR A 19 -15.99 34.91 -8.30
C THR A 19 -17.03 33.82 -8.47
N ASP A 20 -16.85 32.94 -9.46
CA ASP A 20 -17.69 31.77 -9.62
C ASP A 20 -17.61 30.88 -8.37
N THR A 21 -18.72 30.24 -8.00
CA THR A 21 -18.71 29.27 -6.89
C THR A 21 -18.12 27.95 -7.37
N HIS A 22 -17.18 27.36 -6.62
CA HIS A 22 -16.56 26.09 -6.97
C HIS A 22 -17.13 24.95 -6.13
N VAL A 23 -17.53 23.85 -6.78
CA VAL A 23 -18.05 22.63 -6.15
C VAL A 23 -17.28 21.43 -6.69
N THR A 24 -16.94 20.50 -5.80
CA THR A 24 -16.39 19.19 -6.19
C THR A 24 -17.44 18.12 -5.91
N CYS A 25 -17.86 17.41 -6.95
CA CYS A 25 -18.83 16.35 -6.87
C CYS A 25 -18.16 14.98 -6.95
N ILE A 26 -18.69 13.98 -6.23
CA ILE A 26 -18.15 12.62 -6.26
C ILE A 26 -18.80 11.83 -7.39
N TYR A 27 -17.98 11.13 -8.18
CA TYR A 27 -18.44 10.28 -9.27
C TYR A 27 -19.42 9.20 -8.80
N SER A 28 -20.49 8.97 -9.57
CA SER A 28 -21.63 8.09 -9.27
C SER A 28 -22.45 8.44 -8.03
N GLU A 29 -22.19 9.57 -7.35
CA GLU A 29 -22.99 10.05 -6.22
C GLU A 29 -24.00 11.12 -6.64
N GLU A 30 -24.74 11.67 -5.67
CA GLU A 30 -25.55 12.87 -5.85
C GLU A 30 -24.76 14.12 -5.44
N CYS A 31 -24.99 15.23 -6.13
CA CYS A 31 -24.31 16.49 -5.87
C CYS A 31 -25.25 17.67 -6.02
N MET A 32 -25.07 18.67 -5.15
CA MET A 32 -25.88 19.89 -5.15
C MET A 32 -25.04 21.06 -5.67
N LEU A 33 -25.56 21.73 -6.70
CA LEU A 33 -25.02 22.98 -7.21
C LEU A 33 -25.76 24.16 -6.55
N PRO A 34 -25.08 24.94 -5.70
CA PRO A 34 -25.73 25.99 -4.94
C PRO A 34 -26.09 27.17 -5.83
N CYS A 35 -27.32 27.67 -5.71
CA CYS A 35 -27.72 28.94 -6.29
C CYS A 35 -28.85 29.57 -5.48
N THR A 36 -28.79 30.89 -5.35
CA THR A 36 -29.83 31.67 -4.68
C THR A 36 -30.36 32.76 -5.60
N SER A 37 -31.63 33.12 -5.50
CA SER A 37 -32.20 34.27 -6.19
C SER A 37 -33.45 34.79 -5.50
N THR A 38 -33.77 36.06 -5.72
CA THR A 38 -35.06 36.66 -5.32
C THR A 38 -36.09 36.64 -6.47
N HIS A 39 -35.68 36.22 -7.67
CA HIS A 39 -36.50 36.24 -8.89
C HIS A 39 -36.86 34.80 -9.31
N LEU A 40 -38.08 34.37 -9.01
CA LEU A 40 -38.42 32.93 -8.92
C LEU A 40 -39.48 32.44 -9.92
N ASP A 41 -39.97 33.30 -10.82
CA ASP A 41 -41.01 32.93 -11.79
C ASP A 41 -40.47 31.92 -12.82
N ILE A 42 -39.20 32.09 -13.20
CA ILE A 42 -38.48 31.29 -14.17
C ILE A 42 -37.11 30.94 -13.61
N ILE A 43 -36.77 29.66 -13.58
CA ILE A 43 -35.45 29.15 -13.19
C ILE A 43 -34.96 28.19 -14.28
N HIS A 44 -33.75 28.42 -14.76
CA HIS A 44 -33.09 27.54 -15.71
C HIS A 44 -31.65 27.25 -15.28
N TRP A 45 -31.27 25.99 -15.41
CA TRP A 45 -29.89 25.56 -15.29
C TRP A 45 -29.36 25.11 -16.64
N TYR A 46 -28.18 25.58 -17.00
CA TYR A 46 -27.49 25.22 -18.24
C TYR A 46 -26.06 24.78 -17.96
N LEU A 47 -25.58 23.79 -18.71
CA LEU A 47 -24.15 23.51 -18.88
C LEU A 47 -23.82 23.79 -20.34
N ASP A 48 -23.01 24.81 -20.60
CA ASP A 48 -22.79 25.38 -21.93
C ASP A 48 -24.11 25.69 -22.66
N LYS A 49 -24.47 24.86 -23.65
CA LYS A 49 -25.71 24.95 -24.45
C LYS A 49 -26.75 23.89 -24.07
N LYS A 50 -26.42 22.97 -23.16
CA LYS A 50 -27.31 21.90 -22.71
C LYS A 50 -28.28 22.44 -21.66
N ALA A 51 -29.58 22.28 -21.88
CA ALA A 51 -30.59 22.57 -20.87
C ALA A 51 -30.58 21.45 -19.80
N VAL A 52 -30.06 21.77 -18.62
CA VAL A 52 -29.87 20.81 -17.52
C VAL A 52 -31.15 20.62 -16.74
N HIS A 53 -31.81 21.72 -16.37
CA HIS A 53 -33.08 21.71 -15.65
C HIS A 53 -33.84 23.01 -15.90
N SER A 54 -35.17 22.98 -15.83
CA SER A 54 -36.02 24.16 -16.02
C SER A 54 -37.24 24.07 -15.13
N PHE A 55 -37.60 25.19 -14.50
CA PHE A 55 -38.75 25.32 -13.63
C PHE A 55 -39.45 26.65 -13.91
N PHE A 56 -40.74 26.60 -14.20
CA PHE A 56 -41.61 27.77 -14.34
C PHE A 56 -43.07 27.34 -14.25
N HIS A 57 -43.97 28.30 -13.96
CA HIS A 57 -45.37 28.02 -13.62
C HIS A 57 -45.52 27.05 -12.43
N ASN A 58 -44.64 27.19 -11.43
CA ASN A 58 -44.61 26.38 -10.20
C ASN A 58 -44.49 24.87 -10.45
N LYS A 59 -43.76 24.46 -11.49
CA LYS A 59 -43.49 23.04 -11.78
C LYS A 59 -42.22 22.86 -12.59
N ASP A 60 -41.65 21.66 -12.51
CA ASP A 60 -40.54 21.23 -13.36
C ASP A 60 -40.98 21.09 -14.83
N GLN A 61 -40.10 21.47 -15.73
CA GLN A 61 -40.35 21.58 -17.18
C GLN A 61 -39.36 20.70 -17.92
N LEU A 62 -39.53 19.39 -17.76
CA LEU A 62 -38.57 18.38 -18.22
C LEU A 62 -38.65 18.07 -19.72
N GLY A 63 -39.63 18.62 -20.44
CA GLY A 63 -39.89 18.30 -21.86
C GLY A 63 -38.76 18.71 -22.83
N HIS A 64 -37.98 19.74 -22.47
CA HIS A 64 -36.84 20.22 -23.26
C HIS A 64 -35.50 19.97 -22.58
N GLN A 65 -35.49 19.13 -21.54
CA GLN A 65 -34.28 18.76 -20.84
C GLN A 65 -33.37 17.96 -21.78
N HIS A 66 -32.07 18.27 -21.77
CA HIS A 66 -31.08 17.51 -22.54
C HIS A 66 -31.04 16.05 -22.07
N GLU A 67 -30.82 15.12 -23.02
CA GLU A 67 -30.92 13.67 -22.78
C GLU A 67 -30.06 13.21 -21.61
N ASP A 68 -28.81 13.68 -21.55
CA ASP A 68 -27.84 13.37 -20.48
C ASP A 68 -28.37 13.62 -19.06
N TYR A 69 -29.37 14.50 -18.86
CA TYR A 69 -29.87 14.90 -17.54
C TYR A 69 -31.26 14.34 -17.20
N LYS A 70 -31.91 13.63 -18.13
CA LYS A 70 -33.25 13.09 -17.91
C LYS A 70 -33.28 12.14 -16.72
N GLY A 71 -34.23 12.37 -15.80
CA GLY A 71 -34.39 11.58 -14.58
C GLY A 71 -33.28 11.74 -13.54
N ARG A 72 -32.30 12.62 -13.77
CA ARG A 72 -31.14 12.83 -12.88
C ARG A 72 -31.21 14.13 -12.09
N THR A 73 -32.07 15.07 -12.45
CA THR A 73 -32.05 16.42 -11.85
C THR A 73 -33.35 16.80 -11.17
N SER A 74 -33.24 17.62 -10.14
CA SER A 74 -34.39 18.21 -9.43
C SER A 74 -33.95 19.49 -8.73
N LEU A 75 -34.85 20.46 -8.62
CA LEU A 75 -34.70 21.54 -7.63
C LEU A 75 -35.05 21.03 -6.23
N LEU A 76 -34.76 21.86 -5.23
CA LEU A 76 -35.23 21.64 -3.86
C LEU A 76 -36.75 21.84 -3.75
N SER A 77 -37.31 21.56 -2.57
CA SER A 77 -38.75 21.69 -2.33
C SER A 77 -39.26 23.10 -2.66
N GLU A 78 -40.55 23.22 -2.98
CA GLU A 78 -41.17 24.53 -3.23
C GLU A 78 -40.95 25.55 -2.10
N SER A 79 -40.85 25.08 -0.85
CA SER A 79 -40.55 25.95 0.30
C SER A 79 -39.16 26.56 0.21
N GLU A 80 -38.15 25.77 -0.19
CA GLU A 80 -36.78 26.25 -0.41
C GLU A 80 -36.73 27.24 -1.57
N ILE A 81 -37.42 26.93 -2.68
CA ILE A 81 -37.53 27.83 -3.83
C ILE A 81 -38.14 29.16 -3.40
N LYS A 82 -39.25 29.16 -2.64
CA LYS A 82 -39.90 30.39 -2.12
C LYS A 82 -39.00 31.20 -1.19
N ASN A 83 -38.06 30.55 -0.50
CA ASN A 83 -37.04 31.21 0.31
C ASN A 83 -35.83 31.68 -0.49
N GLY A 84 -35.87 31.53 -1.82
CA GLY A 84 -34.83 31.96 -2.75
C GLY A 84 -33.74 30.93 -2.99
N ASN A 85 -33.87 29.71 -2.48
CA ASN A 85 -32.92 28.64 -2.71
C ASN A 85 -33.31 27.83 -3.95
N VAL A 86 -32.62 28.12 -5.06
CA VAL A 86 -32.87 27.53 -6.38
C VAL A 86 -31.76 26.57 -6.79
N SER A 87 -31.12 25.97 -5.78
CA SER A 87 -30.03 25.02 -5.95
C SER A 87 -30.50 23.76 -6.69
N LEU A 88 -29.61 23.24 -7.53
CA LEU A 88 -29.88 22.08 -8.36
C LEU A 88 -29.27 20.82 -7.75
N LEU A 89 -30.06 19.78 -7.56
CA LEU A 89 -29.57 18.44 -7.27
C LEU A 89 -29.38 17.68 -8.58
N ILE A 90 -28.21 17.07 -8.78
CA ILE A 90 -27.90 16.15 -9.88
C ILE A 90 -27.50 14.80 -9.28
N ARG A 91 -28.11 13.72 -9.76
CA ARG A 91 -27.88 12.34 -9.33
C ARG A 91 -27.01 11.58 -10.34
N ASN A 92 -26.27 10.59 -9.85
CA ASN A 92 -25.40 9.73 -10.64
C ASN A 92 -24.39 10.54 -11.45
N ILE A 93 -23.56 11.34 -10.78
CA ILE A 93 -22.58 12.22 -11.42
C ILE A 93 -21.64 11.41 -12.32
N SER A 94 -21.40 11.91 -13.53
CA SER A 94 -20.47 11.38 -14.51
C SER A 94 -19.39 12.42 -14.82
N LEU A 95 -18.30 11.99 -15.46
CA LEU A 95 -17.22 12.91 -15.86
C LEU A 95 -17.68 13.95 -16.89
N GLN A 96 -18.72 13.65 -17.68
CA GLN A 96 -19.28 14.58 -18.67
C GLN A 96 -20.08 15.72 -18.07
N ASP A 97 -20.44 15.62 -16.79
CA ASP A 97 -21.15 16.69 -16.09
C ASP A 97 -20.18 17.78 -15.61
N GLU A 98 -18.85 17.57 -15.66
CA GLU A 98 -17.85 18.57 -15.30
C GLU A 98 -17.97 19.84 -16.16
N GLY A 99 -17.94 21.01 -15.52
CA GLY A 99 -17.92 22.28 -16.23
C GLY A 99 -18.60 23.43 -15.49
N ARG A 100 -18.81 24.52 -16.22
CA ARG A 100 -19.34 25.79 -15.68
C ARG A 100 -20.83 25.90 -15.92
N TYR A 101 -21.61 25.64 -14.88
CA TYR A 101 -23.06 25.73 -14.90
C TYR A 101 -23.51 27.18 -14.79
N LYS A 102 -24.53 27.54 -15.56
CA LYS A 102 -25.27 28.81 -15.43
C LYS A 102 -26.59 28.55 -14.73
N CYS A 103 -26.78 29.21 -13.59
CA CYS A 103 -28.06 29.38 -12.93
C CYS A 103 -28.67 30.71 -13.41
N TYR A 104 -29.76 30.63 -14.16
CA TYR A 104 -30.55 31.77 -14.61
C TYR A 104 -31.87 31.77 -13.84
N ALA A 105 -32.17 32.85 -13.14
CA ALA A 105 -33.41 33.03 -12.41
C ALA A 105 -34.02 34.39 -12.77
N ALA A 106 -35.33 34.45 -13.04
CA ALA A 106 -35.96 35.68 -13.49
C ALA A 106 -37.42 35.79 -13.05
N ASP A 107 -37.87 37.04 -12.98
CA ASP A 107 -39.27 37.43 -12.86
C ASP A 107 -39.59 38.54 -13.88
N ALA A 108 -40.81 39.08 -13.84
CA ALA A 108 -41.21 40.16 -14.74
C ALA A 108 -40.35 41.46 -14.61
N LYS A 109 -39.60 41.62 -13.53
CA LYS A 109 -38.83 42.83 -13.23
C LYS A 109 -37.37 42.69 -13.65
N LYS A 110 -36.74 41.56 -13.34
CA LYS A 110 -35.30 41.38 -13.50
C LYS A 110 -34.90 39.91 -13.63
N ASN A 111 -33.73 39.67 -14.21
CA ASN A 111 -33.01 38.42 -14.15
C ASN A 111 -31.76 38.49 -13.25
N ASP A 112 -31.41 37.35 -12.68
CA ASP A 112 -30.18 37.07 -11.95
C ASP A 112 -29.46 35.91 -12.65
N GLU A 113 -28.18 36.09 -12.94
CA GLU A 113 -27.33 35.06 -13.52
C GLU A 113 -26.16 34.79 -12.60
N LYS A 114 -26.04 33.53 -12.17
CA LYS A 114 -24.94 33.05 -11.33
C LYS A 114 -24.30 31.84 -11.97
N TYR A 115 -23.03 31.64 -11.64
CA TYR A 115 -22.24 30.57 -12.23
C TYR A 115 -21.61 29.70 -11.14
N VAL A 116 -21.68 28.39 -11.37
CA VAL A 116 -21.10 27.36 -10.50
C VAL A 116 -20.15 26.52 -11.35
N VAL A 117 -18.88 26.52 -11.00
CA VAL A 117 -17.88 25.63 -11.60
C VAL A 117 -17.89 24.32 -10.83
N MET A 118 -18.39 23.28 -11.48
CA MET A 118 -18.43 21.93 -10.93
C MET A 118 -17.26 21.12 -11.46
N SER A 119 -16.44 20.57 -10.57
CA SER A 119 -15.43 19.56 -10.90
C SER A 119 -15.83 18.20 -10.38
N VAL A 120 -15.40 17.13 -11.04
CA VAL A 120 -15.66 15.75 -10.60
C VAL A 120 -14.41 15.19 -9.92
N ASN A 121 -14.63 14.37 -8.90
CA ASN A 121 -13.61 13.59 -8.22
C ASN A 121 -14.11 12.14 -8.07
N ALA A 122 -13.31 11.18 -8.49
CA ALA A 122 -13.49 9.77 -8.18
C ALA A 122 -12.28 9.36 -7.32
N PRO A 123 -12.37 9.49 -5.99
CA PRO A 123 -11.26 9.13 -5.11
C PRO A 123 -11.03 7.62 -5.14
N ALA A 124 -9.80 7.19 -4.91
CA ALA A 124 -9.48 5.78 -4.77
C ALA A 124 -10.30 5.16 -3.62
N LYS A 125 -11.14 4.17 -3.94
CA LYS A 125 -11.94 3.42 -2.94
C LYS A 125 -11.12 2.33 -2.27
N SER A 126 -10.19 1.75 -3.02
CA SER A 126 -9.25 0.74 -2.53
C SER A 126 -7.92 0.86 -3.25
N VAL A 127 -6.87 0.50 -2.52
CA VAL A 127 -5.54 0.26 -3.07
C VAL A 127 -5.15 -1.15 -2.62
N ASP A 128 -4.88 -2.01 -3.59
CA ASP A 128 -4.37 -3.36 -3.35
C ASP A 128 -2.86 -3.32 -3.40
N ILE A 129 -2.22 -4.03 -2.47
CA ILE A 129 -0.76 -4.17 -2.42
C ILE A 129 -0.42 -5.64 -2.19
N ILE A 130 0.44 -6.19 -3.05
CA ILE A 130 0.82 -7.60 -2.99
C ILE A 130 2.32 -7.75 -3.24
N LEU A 131 2.94 -8.73 -2.59
CA LEU A 131 4.31 -9.15 -2.89
C LEU A 131 4.27 -10.37 -3.81
N LYS A 132 4.86 -10.26 -4.99
CA LYS A 132 5.08 -11.38 -5.92
C LYS A 132 6.57 -11.56 -6.13
N LYS A 133 7.12 -12.65 -5.61
CA LYS A 133 8.57 -12.92 -5.62
C LYS A 133 9.33 -11.75 -4.98
N ASP A 134 10.06 -10.99 -5.77
CA ASP A 134 10.90 -9.83 -5.43
C ASP A 134 10.28 -8.49 -5.84
N THR A 135 8.99 -8.47 -6.17
CA THR A 135 8.30 -7.27 -6.66
C THR A 135 7.04 -7.00 -5.84
N VAL A 136 6.97 -5.82 -5.23
CA VAL A 136 5.76 -5.30 -4.59
C VAL A 136 4.93 -4.58 -5.65
N ILE A 137 3.68 -5.00 -5.82
CA ILE A 137 2.77 -4.48 -6.83
C ILE A 137 1.62 -3.79 -6.12
N CYS A 138 1.40 -2.53 -6.49
CA CYS A 138 0.31 -1.70 -6.01
C CYS A 138 -0.67 -1.43 -7.16
N THR A 139 -1.97 -1.65 -6.93
CA THR A 139 -3.01 -1.42 -7.94
C THR A 139 -4.19 -0.65 -7.38
N SER A 140 -4.77 0.22 -8.20
CA SER A 140 -6.03 0.92 -7.92
C SER A 140 -6.75 1.22 -9.22
N SER A 141 -8.08 1.33 -9.19
CA SER A 141 -8.92 1.55 -10.37
C SER A 141 -10.11 2.45 -10.06
N GLY A 142 -10.70 3.04 -11.10
CA GLY A 142 -11.85 3.91 -10.96
C GLY A 142 -11.52 5.28 -10.37
N VAL A 143 -10.31 5.79 -10.64
CA VAL A 143 -9.76 7.00 -10.01
C VAL A 143 -9.84 8.19 -10.98
N TYR A 144 -10.21 9.38 -10.50
CA TYR A 144 -10.23 10.62 -11.30
C TYR A 144 -10.11 11.84 -10.40
N PRO A 145 -9.34 12.90 -10.76
CA PRO A 145 -8.55 13.05 -11.99
C PRO A 145 -7.32 12.12 -12.00
N GLU A 146 -6.43 12.30 -12.98
CA GLU A 146 -5.20 11.51 -13.08
C GLU A 146 -4.44 11.50 -11.74
N PRO A 147 -4.25 10.32 -11.12
CA PRO A 147 -3.68 10.23 -9.78
C PRO A 147 -2.16 10.28 -9.79
N LYS A 148 -1.60 10.74 -8.66
CA LYS A 148 -0.17 10.60 -8.36
C LYS A 148 0.04 9.34 -7.53
N VAL A 149 1.09 8.60 -7.86
CA VAL A 149 1.54 7.43 -7.09
C VAL A 149 2.73 7.83 -6.25
N LEU A 150 2.65 7.61 -4.95
CA LEU A 150 3.74 7.87 -4.01
C LEU A 150 4.10 6.56 -3.31
N TRP A 151 5.39 6.23 -3.32
CA TRP A 151 5.91 5.11 -2.54
C TRP A 151 6.71 5.62 -1.37
N TYR A 152 6.61 4.87 -0.27
CA TYR A 152 7.52 5.00 0.85
C TYR A 152 7.94 3.59 1.28
N SER A 153 9.24 3.37 1.36
CA SER A 153 9.81 2.15 1.92
C SER A 153 10.97 2.52 2.85
N ASP A 154 11.16 1.73 3.89
CA ASP A 154 12.31 1.84 4.79
C ASP A 154 13.04 0.48 4.80
N PRO A 155 14.25 0.38 4.24
CA PRO A 155 15.05 1.43 3.59
C PRO A 155 14.46 1.85 2.23
N PRO A 156 14.91 2.99 1.67
CA PRO A 156 14.47 3.45 0.35
C PRO A 156 14.79 2.40 -0.73
N ALA A 157 13.76 1.96 -1.44
CA ALA A 157 13.88 1.05 -2.56
C ALA A 157 14.20 1.81 -3.86
N THR A 158 14.45 1.07 -4.94
CA THR A 158 14.66 1.64 -6.28
C THR A 158 13.43 2.41 -6.77
N GLU A 159 13.61 3.29 -7.77
CA GLU A 159 12.49 3.99 -8.39
C GLU A 159 11.41 3.02 -8.92
N PRO A 160 10.13 3.22 -8.58
CA PRO A 160 9.03 2.35 -8.99
C PRO A 160 8.69 2.53 -10.47
N LEU A 161 8.29 1.45 -11.13
CA LEU A 161 7.72 1.49 -12.47
C LEU A 161 6.22 1.74 -12.37
N ASN A 162 5.81 2.97 -12.65
CA ASN A 162 4.41 3.40 -12.63
C ASN A 162 3.78 3.27 -14.02
N THR A 163 2.62 2.62 -14.11
CA THR A 163 1.78 2.60 -15.30
C THR A 163 0.41 3.16 -14.93
N VAL A 164 0.03 4.27 -15.58
CA VAL A 164 -1.28 4.89 -15.45
C VAL A 164 -1.96 4.77 -16.81
N SER A 165 -3.14 4.16 -16.81
CA SER A 165 -3.93 3.93 -18.02
C SER A 165 -5.35 4.43 -17.81
N GLN A 166 -5.99 4.86 -18.88
CA GLN A 166 -7.36 5.35 -18.86
C GLN A 166 -8.30 4.30 -19.46
N THR A 167 -9.42 4.05 -18.80
CA THR A 167 -10.49 3.14 -19.25
C THR A 167 -11.47 3.85 -20.19
N GLU A 168 -12.37 3.09 -20.83
CA GLU A 168 -13.37 3.64 -21.78
C GLU A 168 -14.30 4.68 -21.15
N ASP A 169 -14.56 4.58 -19.84
CA ASP A 169 -15.34 5.53 -19.04
C ASP A 169 -14.53 6.76 -18.59
N HIS A 170 -13.31 6.93 -19.11
CA HIS A 170 -12.37 7.99 -18.79
C HIS A 170 -11.84 8.01 -17.35
N LEU A 171 -12.07 6.97 -16.55
CA LEU A 171 -11.42 6.79 -15.25
C LEU A 171 -9.99 6.24 -15.40
N PHE A 172 -9.17 6.42 -14.37
CA PHE A 172 -7.79 5.94 -14.36
C PHE A 172 -7.66 4.63 -13.59
N THR A 173 -6.83 3.75 -14.15
CA THR A 173 -6.31 2.55 -13.50
C THR A 173 -4.81 2.68 -13.35
N VAL A 174 -4.34 2.44 -12.13
CA VAL A 174 -2.94 2.52 -11.74
C VAL A 174 -2.41 1.13 -11.46
N THR A 175 -1.26 0.82 -12.03
CA THR A 175 -0.42 -0.31 -11.62
C THR A 175 0.99 0.20 -11.39
N SER A 176 1.50 0.06 -10.18
CA SER A 176 2.86 0.45 -9.84
C SER A 176 3.64 -0.73 -9.29
N GLN A 177 4.88 -0.89 -9.74
CA GLN A 177 5.72 -2.02 -9.40
C GLN A 177 7.04 -1.55 -8.80
N LEU A 178 7.30 -1.99 -7.57
CA LEU A 178 8.51 -1.70 -6.83
C LEU A 178 9.34 -2.98 -6.67
N LYS A 179 10.50 -3.04 -7.31
CA LYS A 179 11.45 -4.15 -7.12
C LYS A 179 12.18 -3.99 -5.79
N VAL A 180 12.36 -5.09 -5.07
CA VAL A 180 12.99 -5.11 -3.76
C VAL A 180 14.14 -6.10 -3.75
N ASP A 181 15.31 -5.66 -3.30
CA ASP A 181 16.53 -6.50 -3.30
C ASP A 181 16.50 -7.55 -2.19
N VAL A 182 15.90 -7.20 -1.05
CA VAL A 182 15.78 -8.07 0.12
C VAL A 182 14.39 -7.94 0.71
N ILE A 183 13.78 -9.08 1.03
CA ILE A 183 12.50 -9.17 1.73
C ILE A 183 12.80 -9.54 3.18
N THR A 184 12.53 -8.64 4.11
CA THR A 184 12.75 -8.84 5.54
C THR A 184 11.50 -8.49 6.33
N ASP A 185 11.46 -8.91 7.59
CA ASP A 185 10.42 -8.53 8.55
C ASP A 185 10.56 -7.10 9.09
N THR A 186 11.69 -6.46 8.80
CA THR A 186 11.95 -5.06 9.14
C THR A 186 11.39 -4.09 8.11
N TYR A 187 11.12 -4.54 6.88
CA TYR A 187 10.71 -3.65 5.80
C TYR A 187 9.20 -3.49 5.73
N THR A 188 8.77 -2.25 5.55
CA THR A 188 7.37 -1.88 5.35
C THR A 188 7.26 -1.10 4.04
N TYR A 189 6.34 -1.52 3.19
CA TYR A 189 6.10 -0.90 1.89
C TYR A 189 4.77 -0.18 1.91
N ASN A 190 4.79 1.12 1.67
CA ASN A 190 3.61 1.96 1.62
C ASN A 190 3.44 2.49 0.19
N CYS A 191 2.26 2.25 -0.39
CA CYS A 191 1.84 2.82 -1.66
C CYS A 191 0.63 3.71 -1.45
N SER A 192 0.75 4.97 -1.85
CA SER A 192 -0.32 5.96 -1.75
C SER A 192 -0.76 6.39 -3.15
N ILE A 193 -2.06 6.33 -3.38
CA ILE A 193 -2.72 6.86 -4.58
C ILE A 193 -3.41 8.15 -4.19
N THR A 194 -2.95 9.27 -4.75
CA THR A 194 -3.40 10.61 -4.38
C THR A 194 -4.08 11.31 -5.56
N THR A 195 -5.28 11.83 -5.33
CA THR A 195 -6.06 12.66 -6.26
C THR A 195 -6.41 14.00 -5.60
N LYS A 196 -5.93 15.11 -6.16
CA LYS A 196 -6.08 16.46 -5.57
C LYS A 196 -5.63 16.44 -4.10
N ASP A 197 -6.58 16.49 -3.15
CA ASP A 197 -6.35 16.53 -1.70
C ASP A 197 -6.69 15.22 -0.97
N THR A 198 -7.15 14.19 -1.69
CA THR A 198 -7.49 12.89 -1.10
C THR A 198 -6.45 11.85 -1.44
N SER A 199 -6.01 11.09 -0.43
CA SER A 199 -5.07 9.99 -0.61
C SER A 199 -5.61 8.73 0.04
N TYR A 200 -5.42 7.59 -0.62
CA TYR A 200 -5.61 6.28 -0.03
C TYR A 200 -4.26 5.55 -0.01
N THR A 201 -3.91 4.95 1.12
CA THR A 201 -2.60 4.32 1.33
C THR A 201 -2.75 2.85 1.69
N ALA A 202 -2.09 1.98 0.93
CA ALA A 202 -1.93 0.57 1.29
C ALA A 202 -0.53 0.32 1.83
N SER A 203 -0.43 -0.46 2.89
CA SER A 203 0.81 -0.83 3.58
C SER A 203 0.96 -2.35 3.61
N LEU A 204 2.16 -2.84 3.29
CA LEU A 204 2.50 -4.25 3.34
C LEU A 204 3.74 -4.46 4.21
N LYS A 205 3.63 -5.37 5.18
CA LYS A 205 4.74 -5.80 6.05
C LYS A 205 4.81 -7.32 6.13
N GLN A 206 6.02 -7.87 6.05
CA GLN A 206 6.29 -9.26 6.40
C GLN A 206 6.68 -9.35 7.88
N GLN A 207 6.36 -10.44 8.56
CA GLN A 207 6.87 -10.70 9.90
C GLN A 207 6.90 -12.20 10.23
N ALA A 208 7.65 -12.54 11.27
CA ALA A 208 7.64 -13.88 11.87
C ALA A 208 6.85 -13.86 13.18
N ALA A 209 6.07 -14.91 13.44
CA ALA A 209 5.43 -15.08 14.74
C ALA A 209 6.45 -15.47 15.81
N SER A 210 6.26 -14.96 17.02
CA SER A 210 7.02 -15.39 18.20
C SER A 210 6.39 -16.65 18.79
N GLU A 211 7.22 -17.61 19.19
CA GLU A 211 6.77 -18.85 19.83
C GLU A 211 6.86 -18.71 21.36
N LEU A 212 5.72 -18.80 22.04
CA LEU A 212 5.63 -18.64 23.50
C LEU A 212 5.87 -19.96 24.23
N SER A 213 5.30 -21.03 23.70
CA SER A 213 5.41 -22.40 24.20
C SER A 213 5.21 -23.37 23.04
N GLU A 214 5.35 -24.67 23.30
CA GLU A 214 5.18 -25.69 22.26
C GLU A 214 3.76 -25.59 21.66
N ASN A 215 3.69 -25.28 20.36
CA ASN A 215 2.45 -25.10 19.61
C ASN A 215 1.61 -23.88 20.01
N GLU A 216 2.21 -22.86 20.63
CA GLU A 216 1.60 -21.55 20.87
C GLU A 216 2.41 -20.42 20.22
N PHE A 217 1.74 -19.62 19.40
CA PHE A 217 2.34 -18.51 18.66
C PHE A 217 1.65 -17.19 18.97
N ILE A 218 2.42 -16.11 18.97
CA ILE A 218 1.94 -14.76 19.19
C ILE A 218 2.52 -13.81 18.13
N PHE A 219 1.68 -12.91 17.64
CA PHE A 219 2.08 -11.85 16.71
C PHE A 219 1.11 -10.68 16.79
N GLU A 220 1.51 -9.56 16.22
CA GLU A 220 0.73 -8.31 16.24
C GLU A 220 0.15 -8.01 14.85
N CYS A 221 -1.11 -7.63 14.83
CA CYS A 221 -1.80 -7.15 13.64
C CYS A 221 -1.91 -5.62 13.71
N PRO A 222 -1.90 -4.94 12.55
CA PRO A 222 -1.85 -3.49 12.51
C PRO A 222 -3.19 -2.90 12.96
N VAL A 223 -3.24 -2.39 14.19
CA VAL A 223 -4.41 -1.70 14.75
C VAL A 223 -4.10 -0.22 14.95
N THR A 224 -5.10 0.63 14.78
CA THR A 224 -5.00 2.07 15.06
C THR A 224 -6.07 2.47 16.06
N LYS A 225 -5.73 3.35 16.99
CA LYS A 225 -6.69 3.90 17.97
C LYS A 225 -7.32 5.22 17.51
N ASP A 226 -6.72 5.85 16.50
CA ASP A 226 -7.12 7.18 16.04
C ASP A 226 -8.35 7.12 15.10
N PHE A 227 -8.60 5.96 14.50
CA PHE A 227 -9.66 5.77 13.51
C PHE A 227 -10.46 4.51 13.77
N ASN A 228 -11.73 4.54 13.36
CA ASN A 228 -12.51 3.32 13.25
C ASN A 228 -11.90 2.41 12.18
N TYR A 229 -11.74 1.14 12.50
CA TYR A 229 -11.16 0.15 11.62
C TYR A 229 -11.95 -1.15 11.64
N THR A 230 -11.83 -1.88 10.54
CA THR A 230 -12.21 -3.28 10.46
C THR A 230 -10.95 -4.11 10.35
N LEU A 231 -10.88 -5.24 11.04
CA LEU A 231 -9.75 -6.16 10.99
C LEU A 231 -10.24 -7.54 10.57
N SER A 232 -9.48 -8.18 9.69
CA SER A 232 -9.67 -9.57 9.34
C SER A 232 -8.35 -10.34 9.43
N LEU A 233 -8.41 -11.51 10.06
CA LEU A 233 -7.32 -12.48 10.06
C LEU A 233 -7.73 -13.62 9.12
N SER A 234 -6.83 -14.02 8.23
CA SER A 234 -7.06 -15.10 7.28
C SER A 234 -5.83 -16.00 7.15
N PHE A 235 -6.06 -17.24 6.73
CA PHE A 235 -5.01 -18.18 6.34
C PHE A 235 -5.29 -18.68 4.92
N SER A 236 -6.15 -19.70 4.78
CA SER A 236 -6.79 -20.06 3.51
C SER A 236 -8.18 -19.43 3.39
N ASP A 237 -8.91 -19.44 4.50
CA ASP A 237 -10.20 -18.79 4.66
C ASP A 237 -10.12 -17.72 5.76
N THR A 238 -11.19 -16.94 5.93
CA THR A 238 -11.30 -15.99 7.04
C THR A 238 -11.43 -16.73 8.37
N ILE A 239 -10.59 -16.35 9.33
CA ILE A 239 -10.51 -16.91 10.68
C ILE A 239 -11.27 -16.05 11.66
N LEU A 240 -11.00 -14.74 11.64
CA LEU A 240 -11.54 -13.76 12.57
C LEU A 240 -11.88 -12.47 11.82
N LYS A 241 -13.01 -11.86 12.19
CA LYS A 241 -13.38 -10.49 11.80
C LYS A 241 -13.66 -9.66 13.04
N TYR A 242 -13.23 -8.42 13.02
CA TYR A 242 -13.48 -7.46 14.08
C TYR A 242 -13.85 -6.10 13.51
N ASP A 243 -14.85 -5.46 14.10
CA ASP A 243 -15.28 -4.10 13.78
C ASP A 243 -15.11 -3.24 15.04
N SER A 244 -14.22 -2.25 14.98
CA SER A 244 -13.90 -1.42 16.15
C SER A 244 -15.01 -0.45 16.54
N LYS A 245 -15.91 -0.11 15.62
CA LYS A 245 -17.02 0.83 15.85
C LYS A 245 -18.14 0.17 16.66
N THR A 246 -18.39 -1.11 16.39
CA THR A 246 -19.43 -1.90 17.07
C THR A 246 -18.87 -2.82 18.15
N SER A 247 -17.55 -2.92 18.27
CA SER A 247 -16.84 -3.91 19.09
C SER A 247 -17.27 -5.34 18.81
N ARG A 248 -17.75 -5.61 17.59
CA ARG A 248 -18.25 -6.92 17.18
C ARG A 248 -17.08 -7.80 16.75
N LYS A 249 -16.98 -8.98 17.34
CA LYS A 249 -15.98 -9.99 17.02
C LYS A 249 -16.64 -11.27 16.54
N GLU A 250 -16.22 -11.75 15.39
CA GLU A 250 -16.66 -13.01 14.80
C GLU A 250 -15.46 -13.92 14.59
N ILE A 251 -15.59 -15.19 15.00
CA ILE A 251 -14.57 -16.21 14.81
C ILE A 251 -15.26 -17.41 14.18
N THR A 252 -14.67 -17.93 13.09
CA THR A 252 -15.17 -19.12 12.40
C THR A 252 -15.11 -20.33 13.35
N GLU A 253 -16.13 -21.19 13.36
CA GLU A 253 -16.28 -22.27 14.36
C GLU A 253 -15.02 -23.12 14.55
N GLN A 254 -14.36 -23.53 13.47
CA GLN A 254 -13.15 -24.36 13.51
C GLN A 254 -11.95 -23.70 14.23
N TRP A 255 -11.98 -22.38 14.43
CA TRP A 255 -10.93 -21.59 15.05
C TRP A 255 -11.28 -21.09 16.45
N ARG A 256 -12.51 -21.30 16.93
CA ARG A 256 -13.04 -20.70 18.18
C ARG A 256 -12.15 -20.96 19.40
N ASP A 257 -11.60 -22.17 19.52
CA ASP A 257 -10.73 -22.57 20.64
C ASP A 257 -9.23 -22.44 20.34
N LYS A 258 -8.88 -21.95 19.14
CA LYS A 258 -7.51 -21.87 18.62
C LYS A 258 -6.98 -20.45 18.51
N VAL A 259 -7.86 -19.45 18.40
CA VAL A 259 -7.47 -18.04 18.22
C VAL A 259 -8.03 -17.15 19.32
N THR A 260 -7.17 -16.28 19.86
CA THR A 260 -7.60 -15.16 20.69
C THR A 260 -7.05 -13.87 20.11
N PHE A 261 -7.86 -12.81 20.18
CA PHE A 261 -7.51 -11.48 19.69
C PHE A 261 -7.73 -10.44 20.79
N ASP A 262 -6.69 -9.66 21.06
CA ASP A 262 -6.73 -8.46 21.90
C ASP A 262 -6.78 -7.21 20.99
N PRO A 263 -7.95 -6.53 20.91
CA PRO A 263 -8.12 -5.37 20.03
C PRO A 263 -7.37 -4.12 20.49
N GLU A 264 -6.96 -4.03 21.77
CA GLU A 264 -6.25 -2.86 22.29
C GLU A 264 -4.80 -2.80 21.84
N LYS A 265 -4.19 -3.98 21.66
CA LYS A 265 -2.80 -4.15 21.23
C LYS A 265 -2.67 -4.69 19.81
N GLY A 266 -3.76 -5.21 19.24
CA GLY A 266 -3.72 -5.93 17.97
C GLY A 266 -3.12 -7.33 18.09
N THR A 267 -2.96 -7.85 19.31
CA THR A 267 -2.27 -9.12 19.55
C THR A 267 -3.14 -10.30 19.17
N ILE A 268 -2.61 -11.18 18.33
CA ILE A 268 -3.18 -12.50 18.02
C ILE A 268 -2.37 -13.55 18.75
N LYS A 269 -3.06 -14.47 19.42
CA LYS A 269 -2.49 -15.72 19.93
C LYS A 269 -3.13 -16.90 19.21
N LEU A 270 -2.31 -17.79 18.67
CA LEU A 270 -2.72 -19.04 18.07
C LEU A 270 -2.24 -20.21 18.92
N SER A 271 -3.09 -21.22 19.13
CA SER A 271 -2.77 -22.44 19.87
C SER A 271 -3.42 -23.67 19.23
N HIS A 272 -2.97 -24.86 19.62
CA HIS A 272 -3.54 -26.14 19.17
C HIS A 272 -3.63 -26.29 17.64
N LEU A 273 -2.61 -25.78 16.94
CA LEU A 273 -2.54 -25.86 15.48
C LEU A 273 -2.15 -27.26 15.02
N ASN A 274 -2.72 -27.67 13.88
CA ASN A 274 -2.34 -28.89 13.17
C ASN A 274 -1.19 -28.59 12.19
N GLN A 275 -0.52 -29.61 11.64
CA GLN A 275 0.57 -29.41 10.66
C GLN A 275 0.13 -28.63 9.42
N GLU A 276 -1.09 -28.86 8.93
CA GLU A 276 -1.68 -28.16 7.78
C GLU A 276 -2.01 -26.68 8.06
N GLN A 277 -2.05 -26.30 9.34
CA GLN A 277 -2.33 -24.94 9.79
C GLN A 277 -1.03 -24.15 10.06
N LEU A 278 0.13 -24.70 9.68
CA LEU A 278 1.40 -24.00 9.71
C LEU A 278 1.66 -23.35 8.35
N GLY A 279 1.92 -22.04 8.37
CA GLY A 279 2.20 -21.28 7.16
C GLY A 279 2.10 -19.78 7.41
N THR A 280 1.69 -19.05 6.38
CA THR A 280 1.58 -17.59 6.42
C THR A 280 0.14 -17.14 6.65
N TYR A 281 -0.07 -16.39 7.72
CA TYR A 281 -1.35 -15.77 8.07
C TYR A 281 -1.35 -14.32 7.61
N THR A 282 -2.48 -13.85 7.10
CA THR A 282 -2.64 -12.47 6.65
C THR A 282 -3.59 -11.73 7.59
N CYS A 283 -3.07 -10.68 8.21
CA CYS A 283 -3.86 -9.70 8.94
C CYS A 283 -4.09 -8.47 8.05
N GLU A 284 -5.34 -8.16 7.79
CA GLU A 284 -5.76 -6.97 7.05
C GLU A 284 -6.58 -6.06 7.94
N SER A 285 -6.15 -4.80 8.07
CA SER A 285 -6.84 -3.77 8.82
C SER A 285 -7.15 -2.58 7.92
N THR A 286 -8.42 -2.20 7.85
CA THR A 286 -8.93 -1.21 6.89
C THR A 286 -9.67 -0.09 7.59
N THR A 287 -9.28 1.14 7.26
CA THR A 287 -9.94 2.40 7.64
C THR A 287 -10.50 3.09 6.38
N ALA A 288 -11.02 4.31 6.52
CA ALA A 288 -11.51 5.09 5.39
C ALA A 288 -10.42 5.45 4.35
N GLN A 289 -9.15 5.56 4.77
CA GLN A 289 -8.04 6.02 3.92
C GLN A 289 -6.83 5.10 3.92
N TYR A 290 -6.79 4.12 4.82
CA TYR A 290 -5.65 3.24 4.99
C TYR A 290 -6.06 1.78 4.94
N ARG A 291 -5.18 0.98 4.35
CA ARG A 291 -5.24 -0.48 4.38
C ARG A 291 -3.89 -1.03 4.80
N TYR A 292 -3.82 -1.67 5.95
CA TYR A 292 -2.60 -2.27 6.47
C TYR A 292 -2.68 -3.78 6.33
N ILE A 293 -1.68 -4.36 5.68
CA ILE A 293 -1.57 -5.79 5.44
C ILE A 293 -0.28 -6.28 6.09
N THR A 294 -0.42 -7.22 7.01
CA THR A 294 0.73 -7.89 7.63
C THR A 294 0.66 -9.38 7.36
N GLN A 295 1.69 -9.91 6.71
CA GLN A 295 1.84 -11.33 6.44
C GLN A 295 2.79 -11.94 7.47
N THR A 296 2.25 -12.82 8.31
CA THR A 296 2.96 -13.43 9.42
C THR A 296 3.24 -14.89 9.15
N THR A 297 4.51 -15.27 9.05
CA THR A 297 4.91 -16.67 8.88
C THR A 297 5.15 -17.32 10.24
N LEU A 298 4.52 -18.49 10.47
CA LEU A 298 4.78 -19.29 11.66
C LEU A 298 6.11 -20.05 11.50
N PRO A 299 7.02 -20.02 12.49
CA PRO A 299 8.30 -20.71 12.39
C PRO A 299 8.11 -22.24 12.31
N SER A 300 8.87 -22.89 11.44
CA SER A 300 8.78 -24.35 11.26
C SER A 300 9.43 -25.10 12.43
N ARG A 301 8.79 -26.18 12.89
CA ARG A 301 9.34 -27.05 13.96
C ARG A 301 10.72 -27.64 13.62
N GLY A 302 11.04 -27.77 12.33
CA GLY A 302 12.27 -28.40 11.85
C GLY A 302 13.56 -27.64 12.17
N TRP A 303 13.52 -26.31 12.34
CA TRP A 303 14.73 -25.53 12.57
C TRP A 303 15.33 -25.78 13.96
N LYS A 304 14.48 -25.89 14.99
CA LYS A 304 14.93 -26.25 16.34
C LYS A 304 15.54 -27.65 16.37
N ILE A 305 14.92 -28.62 15.69
CA ILE A 305 15.42 -29.99 15.60
C ILE A 305 16.78 -30.02 14.87
N ALA A 306 16.91 -29.29 13.76
CA ALA A 306 18.17 -29.18 13.04
C ALA A 306 19.29 -28.56 13.90
N TYR A 307 18.98 -27.50 14.66
CA TYR A 307 19.96 -26.87 15.56
C TYR A 307 20.42 -27.80 16.69
N ILE A 308 19.50 -28.57 17.27
CA ILE A 308 19.81 -29.59 18.29
C ILE A 308 20.69 -30.69 17.67
N ILE A 309 20.36 -31.18 16.48
CA ILE A 309 21.15 -32.20 15.77
C ILE A 309 22.56 -31.68 15.46
N ILE A 310 22.70 -30.45 14.94
CA ILE A 310 24.00 -29.82 14.65
C ILE A 310 24.83 -29.67 15.94
N SER A 311 24.20 -29.24 17.03
CA SER A 311 24.86 -29.09 18.33
C SER A 311 25.36 -30.44 18.88
N ILE A 312 24.56 -31.50 18.73
CA ILE A 312 24.94 -32.87 19.12
C ILE A 312 26.12 -33.37 18.26
N ILE A 313 26.05 -33.19 16.94
CA ILE A 313 27.13 -33.60 16.02
C ILE A 313 28.44 -32.86 16.35
N ALA A 314 28.38 -31.56 16.60
CA ALA A 314 29.56 -30.77 16.99
C ALA A 314 30.17 -31.27 18.30
N ALA A 315 29.35 -31.57 19.32
CA ALA A 315 29.83 -32.14 20.58
C ALA A 315 30.50 -33.51 20.39
N ILE A 316 29.92 -34.37 19.55
CA ILE A 316 30.50 -35.69 19.24
C ILE A 316 31.87 -35.54 18.55
N ILE A 317 32.00 -34.61 17.59
CA ILE A 317 33.27 -34.34 16.90
C ILE A 317 34.35 -33.88 17.90
N ILE A 318 34.00 -33.00 18.84
CA ILE A 318 34.93 -32.52 19.88
C ILE A 318 35.40 -33.68 20.77
N ILE A 319 34.48 -34.56 21.19
CA ILE A 319 34.80 -35.73 22.02
C ILE A 319 35.73 -36.69 21.29
N ILE A 320 35.43 -37.01 20.02
CA ILE A 320 36.29 -37.88 19.19
C ILE A 320 37.69 -37.28 19.05
N GLY A 321 37.78 -35.97 18.77
CA GLY A 321 39.05 -35.26 18.71
C GLY A 321 39.87 -35.36 19.99
N ALA A 322 39.22 -35.21 21.15
CA ALA A 322 39.86 -35.35 22.46
C ALA A 322 40.37 -36.78 22.73
N ILE A 323 39.57 -37.81 22.38
CA ILE A 323 39.98 -39.21 22.52
C ILE A 323 41.20 -39.50 21.64
N VAL A 324 41.17 -39.10 20.37
CA VAL A 324 42.29 -39.27 19.44
C VAL A 324 43.55 -38.55 19.97
N PHE A 325 43.41 -37.34 20.49
CA PHE A 325 44.51 -36.59 21.09
C PHE A 325 45.13 -37.31 22.30
N VAL A 326 44.31 -37.87 23.19
CA VAL A 326 44.78 -38.65 24.34
C VAL A 326 45.47 -39.94 23.88
N LEU A 327 44.95 -40.63 22.86
CA LEU A 327 45.57 -41.83 22.30
C LEU A 327 46.93 -41.53 21.66
N ILE A 328 47.04 -40.42 20.92
CA ILE A 328 48.32 -39.96 20.35
C ILE A 328 49.32 -39.64 21.47
N ARG A 329 48.90 -38.94 22.53
CA ARG A 329 49.77 -38.64 23.68
C ARG A 329 50.23 -39.91 24.41
N ARG A 330 49.34 -40.88 24.61
CA ARG A 330 49.68 -42.20 25.21
C ARG A 330 50.64 -43.02 24.34
N LYS A 331 50.54 -42.90 23.02
CA LYS A 331 51.49 -43.55 22.09
C LYS A 331 52.87 -42.89 22.14
N LYS A 332 52.92 -41.56 22.32
CA LYS A 332 54.17 -40.78 22.47
C LYS A 332 54.89 -41.08 23.80
N THR A 333 54.16 -41.28 24.90
CA THR A 333 54.76 -41.66 26.20
C THR A 333 55.22 -43.12 26.26
N LYS A 334 54.59 -44.05 25.53
CA LYS A 334 55.08 -45.44 25.41
C LYS A 334 56.34 -45.59 24.54
N SER A 335 56.65 -44.61 23.68
CA SER A 335 57.86 -44.63 22.83
C SER A 335 59.11 -44.05 23.52
N SER A 336 58.98 -43.48 24.73
CA SER A 336 60.09 -42.86 25.47
C SER A 336 60.56 -43.71 26.67
N GLY A 337 60.69 -45.03 26.45
CA GLY A 337 61.08 -46.00 27.50
C GLY A 337 62.14 -47.02 27.08
N SER A 338 62.84 -46.84 25.97
CA SER A 338 64.01 -47.68 25.64
C SER A 338 64.96 -46.98 24.66
N LYS A 339 66.09 -46.49 25.18
CA LYS A 339 67.46 -46.70 24.65
C LYS A 339 68.46 -45.79 25.37
N ALA A 340 69.36 -46.42 26.14
CA ALA A 340 70.64 -45.87 26.56
C ALA A 340 71.77 -46.70 25.91
N THR A 341 72.49 -46.03 25.01
CA THR A 341 73.94 -46.04 24.68
C THR A 341 74.77 -47.34 24.65
N LEU A 342 75.42 -47.61 23.49
CA LEU A 342 76.82 -48.05 23.42
C LEU A 342 77.46 -47.65 22.06
N ASN A 343 78.76 -47.33 22.09
CA ASN A 343 79.55 -46.57 21.12
C ASN A 343 80.20 -47.36 19.95
N ASN A 344 80.52 -46.60 18.89
CA ASN A 344 81.77 -46.58 18.07
C ASN A 344 81.93 -47.47 16.80
N PRO A 345 82.90 -47.19 15.88
CA PRO A 345 82.73 -46.36 14.66
C PRO A 345 83.24 -47.06 13.36
N SER A 346 83.48 -46.27 12.28
CA SER A 346 83.99 -46.57 10.90
C SER A 346 82.89 -46.85 9.85
N GLU A 347 82.93 -46.38 8.60
CA GLU A 347 84.02 -45.95 7.73
C GLU A 347 83.51 -45.04 6.57
N LEU A 348 84.47 -44.44 5.86
CA LEU A 348 84.45 -43.43 4.80
C LEU A 348 83.79 -43.84 3.46
N GLN A 349 83.39 -42.79 2.70
CA GLN A 349 83.44 -42.59 1.22
C GLN A 349 82.09 -42.17 0.64
N ASP A 350 81.97 -41.28 -0.34
CA ASP A 350 82.75 -40.14 -0.83
C ASP A 350 81.86 -39.43 -1.89
N LEU A 351 82.19 -38.17 -2.20
CA LEU A 351 81.86 -37.44 -3.43
C LEU A 351 80.46 -36.79 -3.61
N SER A 352 80.42 -35.52 -3.19
CA SER A 352 80.39 -34.33 -4.09
C SER A 352 79.39 -34.26 -5.26
N GLY A 353 78.65 -33.15 -5.31
CA GLY A 353 78.63 -32.37 -6.56
C GLY A 353 77.33 -31.68 -6.99
N ASN A 354 76.95 -30.62 -6.28
CA ASN A 354 76.61 -29.27 -6.79
C ASN A 354 75.41 -29.01 -7.73
N ASN A 355 74.55 -28.10 -7.23
CA ASN A 355 73.79 -27.01 -7.86
C ASN A 355 73.50 -26.97 -9.37
N GLY A 356 72.25 -26.61 -9.68
CA GLY A 356 71.89 -25.97 -10.95
C GLY A 356 70.40 -25.65 -11.05
N THR A 357 70.06 -24.39 -10.82
CA THR A 357 68.78 -23.71 -11.09
C THR A 357 68.36 -23.77 -12.56
N GLY A 358 67.05 -23.76 -12.84
CA GLY A 358 66.51 -23.48 -14.18
C GLY A 358 64.99 -23.51 -14.25
N GLN A 359 64.37 -22.33 -14.30
CA GLN A 359 62.99 -22.07 -14.70
C GLN A 359 62.92 -21.96 -16.24
N THR A 360 61.86 -22.48 -16.87
CA THR A 360 61.10 -21.97 -18.04
C THR A 360 60.16 -23.10 -18.52
N GLU A 361 58.84 -22.97 -18.40
CA GLU A 361 57.85 -22.27 -19.27
C GLU A 361 57.27 -23.18 -20.38
N ASP A 362 55.93 -23.25 -20.35
CA ASP A 362 54.94 -23.52 -21.40
C ASP A 362 55.07 -24.68 -22.39
N LEU A 363 54.01 -25.51 -22.43
CA LEU A 363 53.32 -25.86 -23.68
C LEU A 363 51.82 -26.08 -23.43
N LEU A 364 51.01 -25.34 -24.19
CA LEU A 364 49.58 -25.53 -24.46
C LEU A 364 49.27 -26.99 -24.86
N ASN A 365 48.07 -27.47 -24.53
CA ASN A 365 47.16 -27.97 -25.57
C ASN A 365 45.69 -27.94 -25.13
N GLU A 366 44.90 -27.14 -25.84
CA GLU A 366 43.46 -27.35 -26.05
C GLU A 366 43.24 -28.55 -26.98
N ASP A 367 42.14 -29.28 -26.78
CA ASP A 367 41.17 -29.67 -27.82
C ASP A 367 40.08 -30.54 -27.17
N GLN A 368 38.84 -30.04 -27.07
CA GLN A 368 37.75 -30.14 -28.06
C GLN A 368 36.99 -31.48 -27.99
N GLN A 369 35.73 -31.43 -27.55
CA GLN A 369 34.49 -31.57 -28.38
C GLN A 369 34.00 -33.03 -28.48
N ALA A 370 32.71 -33.37 -28.63
CA ALA A 370 31.43 -32.69 -28.53
C ALA A 370 30.30 -33.71 -28.85
N TRP A 371 29.07 -33.17 -28.91
CA TRP A 371 27.90 -33.61 -29.70
C TRP A 371 26.95 -34.60 -28.99
N ILE A 372 25.61 -34.45 -29.06
CA ILE A 372 24.73 -33.77 -30.03
C ILE A 372 23.63 -33.00 -29.30
#